data_AF-A0A847CI15-F1
#
_entry.id   AF-A0A847CI15-F1
#
_cell.length_a   1.000
_cell.length_b   1.000
_cell.length_c   1.000
_cell.angle_alpha   90.00
_cell.angle_beta   90.00
_cell.angle_gamma   90.00
#
_symmetry.space_group_name_H-M   'P 1'
#
loop_
_entity.id
_entity.type
_entity.pdbx_description
1 polymer ?
#
loop_
_entity_poly.entity_id
_entity_poly.type
_entity_poly.pdbx_seq_one_letter_code
_entity_poly.pdbx_strand_id
1 'polypeptide(L)'
;MNLYGRSFNSLSGGEKQKVALTRCLVQNAKLLLLDEPTAALDSENKKMVKDILLSLSVTEIPTIIVVTHDKELSLMNGWQQLNLDLLGDANE
;
A
#
# COMPACT_ATOMS: atom_id res chain seq x y z
N MET A 1 10.81 15.76 0.74
CA MET A 1 9.65 16.09 1.60
C MET A 1 10.09 16.09 3.05
N ASN A 2 10.01 17.22 3.76
CA ASN A 2 10.42 17.32 5.17
C ASN A 2 9.19 17.30 6.08
N LEU A 3 9.04 16.22 6.87
CA LEU A 3 7.95 16.04 7.83
C LEU A 3 8.36 16.30 9.29
N TYR A 4 9.63 16.60 9.52
CA TYR A 4 10.18 16.75 10.87
C TYR A 4 9.52 17.91 11.61
N GLY A 5 9.07 17.67 12.85
CA GLY A 5 8.46 18.68 13.71
C GLY A 5 7.01 19.07 13.36
N ARG A 6 6.40 18.52 12.30
CA ARG A 6 4.99 18.76 11.97
C ARG A 6 4.06 17.92 12.85
N SER A 7 2.95 18.49 13.28
CA SER A 7 1.90 17.76 13.99
C SER A 7 1.26 16.71 13.07
N PHE A 8 1.04 15.49 13.56
CA PHE A 8 0.40 14.43 12.81
C PHE A 8 -0.97 14.86 12.24
N ASN A 9 -1.73 15.66 12.98
CA ASN A 9 -3.04 16.14 12.54
C ASN A 9 -2.95 17.10 11.35
N SER A 10 -1.83 17.81 11.20
CA SER A 10 -1.56 18.74 10.08
C SER A 10 -1.06 18.06 8.81
N LEU A 11 -0.90 16.75 8.84
CA LEU A 11 -0.44 15.96 7.71
C LEU A 11 -1.61 15.68 6.74
N SER A 12 -1.34 15.77 5.44
CA SER A 12 -2.28 15.30 4.41
C SER A 12 -2.51 13.78 4.54
N GLY A 13 -3.60 13.26 3.97
CA GLY A 13 -3.88 11.82 3.98
C GLY A 13 -2.70 10.99 3.47
N GLY A 14 -2.10 11.41 2.35
CA GLY A 14 -0.93 10.75 1.78
C GLY A 14 0.35 10.86 2.62
N GLU A 15 0.52 11.96 3.36
CA GLU A 15 1.66 12.10 4.28
C GLU A 15 1.49 11.16 5.49
N LYS A 16 0.27 11.05 6.04
CA LYS A 16 -0.06 10.13 7.14
C LYS A 16 0.17 8.68 6.73
N GLN A 17 -0.22 8.32 5.52
CA GLN A 17 -0.04 6.97 4.97
C GLN A 17 1.44 6.60 4.80
N LYS A 18 2.26 7.53 4.30
CA LYS A 18 3.72 7.36 4.22
C LYS A 18 4.35 7.15 5.60
N VAL A 19 3.99 7.99 6.59
CA VAL A 19 4.48 7.83 7.98
C VAL A 19 4.08 6.48 8.57
N ALA A 20 2.83 6.04 8.35
CA ALA A 20 2.35 4.75 8.82
C ALA A 20 3.11 3.58 8.18
N LEU A 21 3.31 3.61 6.84
CA LEU A 21 4.08 2.60 6.12
C LEU A 21 5.51 2.54 6.66
N THR A 22 6.23 3.67 6.69
CA THR A 22 7.60 3.74 7.22
C THR A 22 7.69 3.20 8.66
N ARG A 23 6.72 3.52 9.53
CA ARG A 23 6.70 3.01 10.91
C ARG A 23 6.60 1.48 10.95
N CYS A 24 5.77 0.87 10.12
CA CYS A 24 5.65 -0.60 10.06
C CYS A 24 6.96 -1.25 9.61
N LEU A 25 7.65 -0.64 8.63
CA LEU A 25 8.92 -1.18 8.11
C LEU A 25 10.03 -1.16 9.15
N VAL A 26 10.12 -0.08 9.93
CA VAL A 26 11.14 0.07 10.99
C VAL A 26 10.90 -0.92 12.16
N GLN A 27 9.67 -1.37 12.37
CA GLN A 27 9.31 -2.24 13.49
C GLN A 27 9.52 -3.74 13.22
N ASN A 28 10.17 -4.13 12.12
CA ASN A 28 10.31 -5.54 11.72
C ASN A 28 8.97 -6.29 11.75
N ALA A 29 7.90 -5.63 11.26
CA ALA A 29 6.58 -6.26 11.20
C ALA A 29 6.65 -7.58 10.42
N LYS A 30 5.89 -8.59 10.87
CA LYS A 30 5.77 -9.92 10.22
C LYS A 30 4.55 -10.06 9.31
N LEU A 31 3.60 -9.14 9.43
CA LEU A 31 2.42 -9.01 8.58
C LEU A 31 2.15 -7.53 8.34
N LEU A 32 1.88 -7.15 7.09
CA LEU A 32 1.47 -5.81 6.70
C LEU A 32 0.09 -5.89 6.03
N LEU A 33 -0.92 -5.28 6.65
CA LEU A 33 -2.27 -5.15 6.09
C LEU A 33 -2.46 -3.71 5.63
N LEU A 34 -2.70 -3.51 4.35
CA LEU A 34 -2.87 -2.19 3.73
C LEU A 34 -4.24 -2.08 3.10
N ASP A 35 -5.05 -1.17 3.62
CA ASP A 35 -6.33 -0.79 3.04
C ASP A 35 -6.14 0.48 2.20
N GLU A 36 -6.33 0.36 0.89
CA GLU A 36 -6.15 1.42 -0.11
C GLU A 36 -4.84 2.24 0.06
N PRO A 37 -3.66 1.59 -0.01
CA PRO A 37 -2.35 2.22 0.25
C PRO A 37 -1.98 3.37 -0.69
N THR A 38 -2.71 3.50 -1.81
CA THR A 38 -2.49 4.52 -2.84
C THR A 38 -3.63 5.54 -2.91
N ALA A 39 -4.64 5.45 -2.04
CA ALA A 39 -5.73 6.42 -1.99
C ALA A 39 -5.21 7.82 -1.65
N ALA A 40 -5.77 8.82 -2.33
CA ALA A 40 -5.39 10.24 -2.16
C ALA A 40 -3.90 10.57 -2.40
N LEU A 41 -3.15 9.68 -3.05
CA LEU A 41 -1.79 9.95 -3.54
C LEU A 41 -1.80 10.44 -4.98
N ASP A 42 -0.92 11.38 -5.31
CA ASP A 42 -0.57 11.72 -6.70
C ASP A 42 0.24 10.60 -7.36
N SER A 43 0.40 10.67 -8.68
CA SER A 43 1.06 9.62 -9.47
C SER A 43 2.50 9.34 -9.04
N GLU A 44 3.25 10.36 -8.61
CA GLU A 44 4.63 10.20 -8.15
C GLU A 44 4.67 9.40 -6.83
N ASN A 45 3.82 9.77 -5.88
CA ASN A 45 3.73 9.10 -4.59
C ASN A 45 3.16 7.68 -4.71
N LYS A 46 2.23 7.43 -5.65
CA LYS A 46 1.76 6.06 -5.96
C LYS A 46 2.90 5.17 -6.45
N LYS A 47 3.74 5.67 -7.34
CA LYS A 47 4.92 4.95 -7.83
C LYS A 47 5.87 4.62 -6.69
N MET A 48 6.16 5.59 -5.81
CA MET A 48 7.00 5.37 -4.64
C MET A 48 6.47 4.25 -3.74
N VAL A 49 5.16 4.21 -3.46
CA VAL A 49 4.54 3.13 -2.66
C VAL A 49 4.69 1.77 -3.37
N LYS A 50 4.45 1.70 -4.68
CA LYS A 50 4.64 0.47 -5.48
C LYS A 50 6.08 -0.04 -5.41
N ASP A 51 7.06 0.85 -5.58
CA ASP A 51 8.48 0.50 -5.52
C ASP A 51 8.88 -0.04 -4.14
N ILE A 52 8.35 0.57 -3.06
CA ILE A 52 8.54 0.08 -1.69
C ILE A 52 7.96 -1.32 -1.55
N LEU A 53 6.70 -1.54 -1.92
CA LEU A 53 6.04 -2.85 -1.82
C LEU A 53 6.78 -3.94 -2.61
N LEU A 54 7.30 -3.60 -3.79
CA LEU A 54 8.12 -4.50 -4.58
C LEU A 54 9.44 -4.84 -3.86
N SER A 55 10.14 -3.85 -3.31
CA SER A 55 11.41 -4.08 -2.59
C SER A 55 11.24 -4.97 -1.35
N LEU A 56 10.10 -4.85 -0.65
CA LEU A 56 9.78 -5.64 0.52
C LEU A 56 9.45 -7.10 0.16
N SER A 57 8.84 -7.34 -1.00
CA SER A 57 8.52 -8.70 -1.46
C SER A 57 9.75 -9.54 -1.82
N VAL A 58 10.90 -8.90 -2.07
CA VAL A 58 12.16 -9.55 -2.51
C VAL A 58 13.10 -9.83 -1.34
N THR A 59 12.96 -9.09 -0.24
CA THR A 59 13.78 -9.22 0.97
C THR A 59 13.00 -10.06 2.01
N GLU A 60 13.66 -10.71 2.98
CA GLU A 60 13.03 -11.57 4.00
C GLU A 60 12.11 -10.81 4.98
N ILE A 61 11.13 -10.06 4.48
CA ILE A 61 10.23 -9.17 5.23
C ILE A 61 8.77 -9.67 5.01
N PRO A 62 7.75 -9.11 5.70
CA PRO A 62 6.52 -9.79 6.11
C PRO A 62 5.63 -10.31 4.98
N THR A 63 4.70 -11.18 5.33
CA THR A 63 3.48 -11.37 4.53
C THR A 63 2.79 -10.01 4.32
N ILE A 64 2.47 -9.66 3.08
CA ILE A 64 1.78 -8.41 2.74
C ILE A 64 0.41 -8.74 2.15
N ILE A 65 -0.63 -8.11 2.67
CA ILE A 65 -1.98 -8.16 2.12
C ILE A 65 -2.39 -6.74 1.80
N VAL A 66 -2.78 -6.52 0.54
CA VAL A 66 -3.23 -5.23 0.04
C VAL A 66 -4.67 -5.36 -0.44
N VAL A 67 -5.52 -4.47 0.02
CA VAL A 67 -6.86 -4.24 -0.54
C VAL A 67 -6.78 -2.97 -1.37
N THR A 68 -7.15 -3.05 -2.64
CA THR A 68 -7.11 -1.88 -3.52
C THR A 68 -8.03 -1.99 -4.72
N HIS A 69 -8.47 -0.83 -5.22
CA HIS A 69 -9.05 -0.66 -6.55
C HIS A 69 -8.04 -0.16 -7.61
N ASP A 70 -6.77 0.07 -7.26
CA ASP A 70 -5.71 0.51 -8.18
C ASP A 70 -5.26 -0.65 -9.09
N LYS A 71 -5.65 -0.60 -10.36
CA LYS A 71 -5.33 -1.63 -11.37
C LYS A 71 -3.84 -1.87 -11.55
N GLU A 72 -3.01 -0.83 -11.47
CA GLU A 72 -1.57 -1.00 -11.64
C GLU A 72 -0.96 -1.68 -10.42
N LEU A 73 -1.51 -1.43 -9.22
CA LEU A 73 -1.07 -2.11 -8.01
C LEU A 73 -1.53 -3.57 -7.99
N SER A 74 -2.75 -3.87 -8.44
CA SER A 74 -3.27 -5.24 -8.49
C SER A 74 -2.58 -6.12 -9.54
N LEU A 75 -2.01 -5.51 -10.59
CA LEU A 75 -1.31 -6.19 -11.67
C LEU A 75 0.21 -6.31 -11.44
N MET A 76 0.70 -6.06 -10.22
CA MET A 76 2.12 -6.21 -9.91
C MET A 76 2.57 -7.68 -10.05
N ASN A 77 3.64 -7.88 -10.82
CA ASN A 77 4.21 -9.21 -11.05
C ASN A 77 4.66 -9.87 -9.73
N GLY A 78 4.37 -11.16 -9.58
CA GLY A 78 4.76 -11.95 -8.39
C GLY A 78 3.77 -11.89 -7.23
N TRP A 79 2.68 -11.13 -7.35
CA TRP A 79 1.63 -11.05 -6.34
C TRP A 79 0.50 -12.02 -6.66
N GLN A 80 0.00 -12.71 -5.64
CA GLN A 80 -1.22 -13.50 -5.76
C GLN A 80 -2.42 -12.56 -5.72
N GLN A 81 -3.28 -12.64 -6.74
CA GLN A 81 -4.49 -11.83 -6.84
C GLN A 81 -5.70 -12.62 -6.36
N LEU A 82 -6.48 -12.02 -5.48
CA LEU A 82 -7.83 -12.47 -5.13
C LEU A 82 -8.81 -11.38 -5.58
N ASN A 83 -9.58 -11.67 -6.62
CA ASN A 83 -10.67 -10.79 -7.02
C ASN A 83 -11.87 -11.08 -6.14
N LEU A 84 -12.31 -10.07 -5.39
CA LEU A 84 -13.56 -10.09 -4.66
C LEU A 84 -14.69 -9.73 -5.62
N ASP A 85 -14.84 -10.53 -6.68
CA ASP A 85 -16.05 -10.49 -7.49
C ASP A 85 -17.15 -11.10 -6.62
N LEU A 86 -18.27 -10.38 -6.46
CA LEU A 86 -19.47 -11.00 -5.89
C LEU A 86 -19.79 -12.18 -6.80
N LEU A 87 -19.68 -13.40 -6.29
CA LEU A 87 -20.18 -14.60 -6.95
C LEU A 87 -21.68 -14.38 -7.19
N GLY A 88 -22.04 -13.99 -8.42
CA GLY A 88 -23.36 -13.53 -8.84
C GLY A 88 -23.22 -12.13 -9.46
N ASP A 89 -22.79 -12.02 -10.71
CA ASP A 89 -23.73 -12.12 -11.82
C ASP A 89 -23.37 -13.24 -12.82
N ALA A 90 -23.82 -14.45 -12.49
CA ALA A 90 -24.29 -15.36 -13.54
C ALA A 90 -25.70 -14.89 -13.91
N ASN A 91 -25.81 -13.97 -14.87
CA ASN A 91 -26.94 -13.75 -15.79
C ASN A 91 -26.82 -12.36 -16.44
N GLU A 92 -26.10 -12.27 -17.57
CA GLU A 92 -26.54 -11.74 -18.89
C GLU A 92 -25.34 -11.55 -19.83
#